data_AF-A0A0R2P3S2-F1
#
_entry.id   AF-A0A0R2P3S2-F1
#
_cell.length_a   1.000
_cell.length_b   1.000
_cell.length_c   1.000
_cell.angle_alpha   90.00
_cell.angle_beta   90.00
_cell.angle_gamma   90.00
#
_symmetry.space_group_name_H-M   'P 1'
#
loop_
_entity.id
_entity.type
_entity.pdbx_description
1 polymer ?
#
loop_
_entity_poly.entity_id
_entity_poly.type
_entity_poly.pdbx_seq_one_letter_code
_entity_poly.pdbx_strand_id
1 'polypeptide(L)'
;MTLPKGFGSGGAGGSSSADVERMIGRRVENMTGMITISFIAAWLATFGGTAAGYFYYPWAYPTPSGHFAFIVLTIIEAIGYIFCVKVMEEGSNKNSNGLVAGVIGAVTVGTILIALLVGK
;
A
#
# COMPACT_ATOMS: atom_id res chain seq x y z
N MET A 1 -47.83 29.25 25.82
CA MET A 1 -47.28 28.92 24.49
C MET A 1 -45.97 28.17 24.72
N THR A 2 -45.91 26.89 24.35
CA THR A 2 -44.72 26.03 24.49
C THR A 2 -43.76 26.31 23.34
N LEU A 3 -42.45 26.36 23.63
CA LEU A 3 -41.42 26.66 22.63
C LEU A 3 -41.48 25.68 21.44
N PRO A 4 -41.06 26.12 20.22
CA PRO A 4 -40.95 25.26 19.06
C PRO A 4 -40.10 24.03 19.36
N LYS A 5 -40.58 22.88 18.88
CA LYS A 5 -39.94 21.56 19.07
C LYS A 5 -38.51 21.61 18.52
N GLY A 6 -37.51 21.72 19.41
CA GLY A 6 -36.10 21.87 19.06
C GLY A 6 -35.28 22.81 19.96
N PHE A 7 -35.93 23.71 20.72
CA PHE A 7 -35.24 24.65 21.64
C PHE A 7 -35.05 24.11 23.07
N GLY A 8 -35.17 22.80 23.27
CA GLY A 8 -34.84 22.15 24.54
C GLY A 8 -33.36 21.77 24.61
N SER A 9 -32.78 21.84 25.81
CA SER A 9 -31.44 21.41 26.21
C SER A 9 -31.03 19.96 25.85
N GLY A 10 -31.75 19.27 24.96
CA GLY A 10 -31.45 17.95 24.41
C GLY A 10 -31.07 17.95 22.93
N GLY A 11 -30.87 19.11 22.30
CA GLY A 11 -30.46 19.24 20.90
C GLY A 11 -28.97 18.96 20.64
N ALA A 12 -28.42 17.85 21.14
CA ALA A 12 -27.08 17.37 20.81
C ALA A 12 -27.07 16.63 19.45
N GLY A 13 -27.65 17.25 18.42
CA GLY A 13 -27.89 16.65 17.11
C GLY A 13 -27.09 17.29 15.96
N GLY A 14 -26.18 18.22 16.26
CA GLY A 14 -25.12 18.57 15.33
C GLY A 14 -24.03 17.51 15.48
N SER A 15 -23.68 16.82 14.40
CA SER A 15 -22.53 15.90 14.37
C SER A 15 -21.37 16.56 15.11
N SER A 16 -21.05 16.01 16.29
CA SER A 16 -19.99 16.51 17.16
C SER A 16 -18.70 16.56 16.35
N SER A 17 -17.74 17.41 16.70
CA SER A 17 -16.38 17.32 16.13
C SER A 17 -15.83 15.89 16.23
N ALA A 18 -16.25 15.13 17.26
CA ALA A 18 -15.97 13.71 17.42
C ALA A 18 -16.69 12.79 16.41
N ASP A 19 -17.86 13.17 15.92
CA ASP A 19 -18.56 12.47 14.83
C ASP A 19 -17.91 12.76 13.49
N VAL A 20 -17.47 14.00 13.26
CA VAL A 20 -16.70 14.39 12.06
C VAL A 20 -15.33 13.71 12.06
N GLU A 21 -14.62 13.69 13.18
CA GLU A 21 -13.38 12.92 13.36
C GLU A 21 -13.62 11.41 13.19
N ARG A 22 -14.73 10.86 13.68
CA ARG A 22 -15.09 9.45 13.41
C ARG A 22 -15.40 9.21 11.93
N MET A 23 -16.02 10.15 11.21
CA MET A 23 -16.36 9.98 9.80
C MET A 23 -15.15 10.18 8.87
N ILE A 24 -14.27 11.14 9.15
CA ILE A 24 -12.99 11.35 8.45
C ILE A 24 -12.02 10.22 8.80
N GLY A 25 -11.93 9.87 10.08
CA GLY A 25 -11.19 8.73 10.61
C GLY A 25 -11.56 7.47 9.88
N ARG A 26 -12.84 7.10 9.80
CA ARG A 26 -13.28 5.82 9.22
C ARG A 26 -13.01 5.63 7.73
N ARG A 27 -12.86 6.70 6.93
CA ARG A 27 -12.45 6.60 5.50
C ARG A 27 -10.93 6.52 5.32
N VAL A 28 -10.17 7.26 6.14
CA VAL A 28 -8.71 7.33 6.06
C VAL A 28 -8.04 6.23 6.90
N GLU A 29 -8.75 5.63 7.86
CA GLU A 29 -8.20 4.74 8.88
C GLU A 29 -7.62 3.43 8.36
N ASN A 30 -8.04 2.96 7.19
CA ASN A 30 -7.64 1.63 6.69
C ASN A 30 -7.06 1.64 5.27
N MET A 31 -6.47 2.76 4.84
CA MET A 31 -5.81 2.81 3.53
C MET A 31 -4.46 2.08 3.53
N THR A 32 -3.77 1.97 4.67
CA THR A 32 -2.49 1.23 4.77
C THR A 32 -2.63 -0.21 4.29
N GLY A 33 -3.71 -0.91 4.66
CA GLY A 33 -3.96 -2.28 4.22
C GLY A 33 -4.15 -2.38 2.71
N MET A 34 -5.00 -1.51 2.15
CA MET A 34 -5.24 -1.46 0.69
C MET A 34 -3.97 -1.12 -0.09
N ILE A 35 -3.18 -0.14 0.38
CA ILE A 35 -1.91 0.25 -0.23
C ILE A 35 -0.90 -0.91 -0.17
N THR A 36 -0.84 -1.61 0.96
CA THR A 36 0.04 -2.77 1.13
C THR A 36 -0.32 -3.92 0.20
N ILE A 37 -1.61 -4.27 0.10
CA ILE A 37 -2.08 -5.31 -0.83
C ILE A 37 -1.82 -4.89 -2.28
N SER A 38 -2.05 -3.61 -2.60
CA SER A 38 -1.77 -3.07 -3.94
C SER A 38 -0.28 -3.16 -4.29
N PHE A 39 0.60 -2.85 -3.33
CA PHE A 39 2.05 -3.00 -3.51
C PHE A 39 2.46 -4.46 -3.75
N ILE A 40 1.94 -5.40 -2.96
CA ILE A 40 2.23 -6.83 -3.15
C ILE A 40 1.72 -7.31 -4.52
N ALA A 41 0.52 -6.88 -4.92
CA ALA A 41 -0.04 -7.22 -6.22
C ALA A 41 0.79 -6.62 -7.38
N ALA A 42 1.26 -5.38 -7.24
CA ALA A 42 2.16 -4.74 -8.20
C ALA A 42 3.47 -5.51 -8.33
N TRP A 43 4.10 -5.86 -7.21
CA TRP A 43 5.34 -6.65 -7.19
C TRP A 43 5.18 -8.01 -7.89
N LEU A 44 4.09 -8.71 -7.63
CA LEU A 44 3.78 -9.97 -8.31
C LEU A 44 3.51 -9.79 -9.81
N ALA A 45 2.83 -8.71 -10.19
CA ALA A 45 2.61 -8.37 -11.59
C ALA A 45 3.93 -8.03 -12.31
N THR A 46 4.84 -7.32 -11.64
CA THR A 46 6.17 -7.01 -12.16
C THR A 46 7.02 -8.26 -12.33
N PHE A 47 6.98 -9.18 -11.36
CA PHE A 47 7.58 -10.50 -11.54
C PHE A 47 6.98 -11.22 -12.76
N GLY A 48 5.65 -11.30 -12.85
CA GLY A 48 4.97 -11.97 -13.96
C GLY A 48 5.30 -11.35 -15.32
N GLY A 49 5.36 -10.03 -15.42
CA GLY A 49 5.68 -9.32 -16.67
C GLY A 49 7.13 -9.53 -17.10
N THR A 50 8.08 -9.39 -16.18
CA THR A 50 9.50 -9.65 -16.47
C THR A 50 9.74 -11.12 -16.82
N ALA A 51 9.12 -12.05 -16.08
CA ALA A 51 9.14 -13.49 -16.34
C ALA A 51 8.60 -13.83 -17.73
N ALA A 52 7.46 -13.27 -18.12
CA ALA A 52 6.93 -13.47 -19.46
C ALA A 52 7.94 -13.02 -20.54
N GLY A 53 8.64 -11.91 -20.32
CA GLY A 53 9.69 -11.42 -21.22
C GLY A 53 10.80 -12.45 -21.44
N TYR A 54 11.46 -12.90 -20.36
CA TYR A 54 12.62 -13.79 -20.51
C TYR A 54 12.28 -15.26 -20.73
N PHE A 55 11.06 -15.73 -20.40
CA PHE A 55 10.63 -17.09 -20.72
C PHE A 55 10.10 -17.24 -22.15
N TYR A 56 9.30 -16.29 -22.65
CA TYR A 56 8.70 -16.40 -23.99
C TYR A 56 9.54 -15.76 -25.09
N TYR A 57 10.33 -14.73 -24.77
CA TYR A 57 11.12 -13.96 -25.73
C TYR A 57 12.61 -13.87 -25.35
N PRO A 58 13.29 -15.01 -25.03
CA PRO A 58 14.67 -15.01 -24.54
C PRO A 58 15.70 -14.45 -25.53
N TRP A 59 15.39 -14.44 -26.83
CA TRP A 59 16.25 -13.86 -27.86
C TRP A 59 16.31 -12.33 -27.81
N ALA A 60 15.30 -11.69 -27.24
CA ALA A 60 15.24 -10.24 -27.05
C ALA A 60 15.56 -9.85 -25.61
N TYR A 61 15.14 -10.68 -24.64
CA TYR A 61 15.28 -10.41 -23.21
C TYR A 61 15.91 -11.61 -22.49
N PRO A 62 17.24 -11.72 -22.46
CA PRO A 62 17.90 -12.82 -21.75
C PRO A 62 17.61 -12.72 -20.24
N THR A 63 17.54 -13.86 -19.53
CA THR A 63 17.18 -13.93 -18.10
C THR A 63 17.86 -12.89 -17.21
N PRO A 64 19.19 -12.64 -17.32
CA PRO A 64 19.85 -11.62 -16.48
C PRO A 64 19.26 -10.21 -16.66
N SER A 65 18.84 -9.86 -17.87
CA SER A 65 18.21 -8.57 -18.16
C SER A 65 16.83 -8.44 -17.51
N GLY A 66 16.04 -9.53 -17.53
CA GLY A 66 14.73 -9.57 -16.88
C GLY A 66 14.83 -9.53 -15.36
N HIS A 67 15.81 -10.23 -14.77
CA HIS A 67 16.09 -10.15 -13.34
C HIS A 67 16.54 -8.75 -12.91
N PHE A 68 17.40 -8.12 -13.69
CA PHE A 68 17.80 -6.73 -13.45
C PHE A 68 16.58 -5.80 -13.43
N ALA A 69 15.71 -5.88 -14.44
CA ALA A 69 14.49 -5.09 -14.51
C ALA A 69 13.57 -5.35 -13.30
N PHE A 70 13.36 -6.61 -12.92
CA PHE A 70 12.54 -6.98 -11.77
C PHE A 70 13.07 -6.38 -10.45
N ILE A 71 14.39 -6.45 -10.22
CA ILE A 71 15.03 -5.88 -9.03
C ILE A 71 14.86 -4.36 -8.99
N VAL A 72 15.14 -3.68 -10.11
CA VAL A 72 15.03 -2.22 -10.20
C VAL A 72 13.58 -1.77 -9.98
N LEU A 73 12.61 -2.41 -10.62
CA LEU A 73 11.20 -2.08 -10.45
C LEU A 73 10.72 -2.37 -9.02
N THR A 74 11.18 -3.46 -8.39
CA THR A 74 10.89 -3.73 -6.97
C THR A 74 11.36 -2.56 -6.08
N ILE A 75 12.54 -2.00 -6.33
CA ILE A 75 13.05 -0.86 -5.54
C ILE A 75 12.15 0.37 -5.73
N ILE A 76 11.77 0.67 -6.97
CA ILE A 76 10.90 1.81 -7.29
C ILE A 76 9.53 1.65 -6.62
N GLU A 77 8.94 0.46 -6.72
CA GLU A 77 7.67 0.13 -6.08
C GLU A 77 7.75 0.21 -4.56
N ALA A 78 8.84 -0.26 -3.96
CA ALA A 78 9.04 -0.20 -2.50
C ALA A 78 9.15 1.25 -2.00
N ILE A 79 9.85 2.12 -2.72
CA ILE A 79 9.92 3.56 -2.40
C ILE A 79 8.52 4.18 -2.51
N GLY A 80 7.79 3.89 -3.59
CA GLY A 80 6.41 4.34 -3.77
C GLY A 80 5.48 3.87 -2.65
N TYR A 81 5.60 2.60 -2.25
CA TYR A 81 4.85 2.02 -1.14
C TYR A 81 5.11 2.76 0.19
N ILE A 82 6.37 2.97 0.55
CA ILE A 82 6.75 3.72 1.76
C ILE A 82 6.12 5.11 1.71
N PHE A 83 6.29 5.82 0.60
CA PHE A 83 5.76 7.17 0.42
C PHE A 83 4.23 7.20 0.58
N CYS A 84 3.51 6.32 -0.12
CA CYS A 84 2.06 6.22 -0.03
C CYS A 84 1.59 5.95 1.41
N VAL A 85 2.21 5.00 2.12
CA VAL A 85 1.84 4.74 3.53
C VAL A 85 2.13 5.95 4.41
N LYS A 86 3.28 6.60 4.25
CA LYS A 86 3.69 7.73 5.09
C LYS A 86 2.78 8.94 4.89
N VAL A 87 2.45 9.29 3.65
CA VAL A 87 1.50 10.36 3.34
C VAL A 87 0.12 10.07 3.94
N MET A 88 -0.33 8.82 3.94
CA MET A 88 -1.62 8.45 4.55
C MET A 88 -1.63 8.50 6.08
N GLU A 89 -0.46 8.51 6.72
CA GLU A 89 -0.31 8.64 8.16
C GLU A 89 -0.10 10.09 8.63
N GLU A 90 0.16 11.03 7.70
CA GLU A 90 0.37 12.44 8.04
C GLU A 90 -0.85 13.03 8.79
N GLY A 91 -0.58 13.77 9.86
CA GLY A 91 -1.62 14.34 10.72
C GLY A 91 -2.39 13.32 11.58
N SER A 92 -1.94 12.07 11.63
CA SER A 92 -2.53 10.99 12.45
C SER A 92 -1.53 10.46 13.50
N ASN A 93 -2.04 9.80 14.54
CA ASN A 93 -1.21 9.10 15.54
C ASN A 93 -0.89 7.64 15.13
N LYS A 94 -1.12 7.27 13.86
CA LYS A 94 -0.88 5.92 13.35
C LYS A 94 0.61 5.67 13.14
N ASN A 95 1.01 4.42 13.34
CA ASN A 95 2.39 3.99 13.12
C ASN A 95 2.41 2.58 12.51
N SER A 96 2.57 2.52 11.20
CA SER A 96 2.66 1.27 10.42
C SER A 96 4.10 0.81 10.18
N ASN A 97 5.10 1.37 10.88
CA ASN A 97 6.52 1.08 10.61
C ASN A 97 6.85 -0.42 10.71
N GLY A 98 6.27 -1.12 11.69
CA GLY A 98 6.48 -2.58 11.84
C GLY A 98 5.94 -3.38 10.67
N LEU A 99 4.74 -3.02 10.18
CA LEU A 99 4.14 -3.65 9.01
C LEU A 99 4.93 -3.35 7.74
N VAL A 100 5.26 -2.07 7.51
CA VAL A 100 6.06 -1.64 6.34
C VAL A 100 7.41 -2.35 6.31
N ALA A 101 8.11 -2.41 7.45
CA ALA A 101 9.39 -3.12 7.56
C ALA A 101 9.25 -4.62 7.28
N GLY A 102 8.22 -5.27 7.83
CA GLY A 102 7.95 -6.69 7.57
C GLY A 102 7.67 -6.98 6.09
N VAL A 103 6.84 -6.15 5.46
CA VAL A 103 6.48 -6.28 4.04
C VAL A 103 7.68 -6.06 3.13
N ILE A 104 8.46 -4.98 3.35
CA ILE A 104 9.67 -4.72 2.57
C ILE A 104 10.71 -5.82 2.76
N GLY A 105 10.88 -6.30 4.00
CA GLY A 105 11.78 -7.42 4.29
C GLY A 105 11.36 -8.69 3.52
N ALA A 106 10.07 -9.03 3.55
CA ALA A 106 9.54 -10.18 2.83
C ALA A 106 9.71 -10.05 1.30
N VAL A 107 9.38 -8.89 0.73
CA VAL A 107 9.56 -8.62 -0.70
C VAL A 107 11.03 -8.65 -1.10
N THR A 108 11.93 -8.09 -0.28
CA THR A 108 13.38 -8.14 -0.54
C THR A 108 13.89 -9.57 -0.60
N VAL A 109 13.54 -10.40 0.40
CA VAL A 109 13.91 -11.83 0.41
C VAL A 109 13.30 -12.55 -0.79
N GLY A 110 12.02 -12.33 -1.09
CA GLY A 110 11.33 -12.90 -2.23
C GLY A 110 12.01 -12.55 -3.56
N THR A 111 12.34 -11.27 -3.77
CA THR A 111 13.02 -10.80 -4.98
C THR A 111 14.39 -11.44 -5.15
N ILE A 112 15.18 -11.53 -4.08
CA ILE A 112 16.50 -12.19 -4.12
C ILE A 112 16.34 -13.67 -4.45
N LEU A 113 15.42 -14.38 -3.79
CA LEU A 113 15.20 -15.81 -4.05
C LEU A 113 14.75 -16.06 -5.48
N ILE A 114 13.83 -15.25 -6.01
CA ILE A 114 13.37 -15.34 -7.39
C ILE A 114 14.55 -15.12 -8.35
N ALA A 115 15.29 -14.02 -8.20
CA ALA A 115 16.42 -13.69 -9.06
C ALA A 115 17.53 -14.75 -9.01
N LEU A 116 17.69 -15.44 -7.88
CA LEU A 116 18.67 -16.50 -7.70
C LEU A 116 18.19 -17.87 -8.17
N LEU A 117 16.89 -18.14 -8.28
CA LEU A 117 16.37 -19.51 -8.47
C LEU A 117 15.53 -19.71 -9.73
N VAL A 118 14.97 -18.65 -10.32
CA VAL A 118 14.05 -18.72 -11.47
C VAL A 118 14.79 -18.42 -12.78
N GLY A 119 14.35 -18.99 -13.90
CA GLY A 119 14.85 -18.62 -15.24
C GLY A 119 16.25 -19.11 -15.60
N LYS A 120 16.77 -20.10 -14.87
CA LYS A 120 18.03 -20.80 -15.17
C LYS A 120 17.87 -21.84 -16.28
#